data_AF-I0YY05-F1
#
_entry.id   AF-I0YY05-F1
#
_cell.length_a   1.000
_cell.length_b   1.000
_cell.length_c   1.000
_cell.angle_alpha   90.00
_cell.angle_beta   90.00
_cell.angle_gamma   90.00
#
_symmetry.space_group_name_H-M   'P 1'
#
loop_
_entity.id
_entity.type
_entity.pdbx_description
1 polymer ?
#
loop_
_entity_poly.entity_id
_entity_poly.type
_entity_poly.pdbx_seq_one_letter_code
_entity_poly.pdbx_strand_id
1 'polypeptide(L)'
;MQLDGKWYIAVINKLPDEVSKTLGSSLSLAQVQFLKTVLEAIAMDQDAEDGVGSVGAVQASNLNFTQTQAFQATQAEGGSQASSQQLKLSMVEKEALLPRLVEEHWLAPSPHRMGYYSIGVRSFLELKDYLLSLELPEETRTAWEKFL
;
A
#
# COMPACT_ATOMS: atom_id res chain seq x y z
N MET A 1 -18.21 -2.48 1.84
CA MET A 1 -17.88 -1.04 1.90
C MET A 1 -18.66 -0.32 0.80
N GLN A 2 -19.20 0.87 1.06
CA GLN A 2 -19.81 1.71 0.02
C GLN A 2 -18.81 2.83 -0.34
N LEU A 3 -18.41 2.91 -1.61
CA LEU A 3 -17.49 3.93 -2.14
C LEU A 3 -18.07 4.43 -3.47
N ASP A 4 -18.07 5.74 -3.71
CA ASP A 4 -18.64 6.37 -4.92
C ASP A 4 -20.07 5.93 -5.26
N GLY A 5 -20.90 5.72 -4.24
CA GLY A 5 -22.27 5.23 -4.39
C GLY A 5 -22.39 3.76 -4.82
N LYS A 6 -21.29 3.03 -4.97
CA LYS A 6 -21.23 1.60 -5.32
C LYS A 6 -20.90 0.74 -4.11
N TRP A 7 -21.47 -0.46 -4.07
CA TRP A 7 -21.18 -1.45 -3.03
C TRP A 7 -20.05 -2.38 -3.47
N TYR A 8 -19.03 -2.46 -2.64
CA TYR A 8 -17.90 -3.36 -2.81
C TYR A 8 -17.93 -4.42 -1.71
N ILE A 9 -17.94 -5.68 -2.13
CA ILE A 9 -17.90 -6.88 -1.29
C ILE A 9 -16.65 -7.65 -1.70
N ALA A 10 -15.76 -7.91 -0.75
CA ALA A 10 -14.63 -8.82 -0.94
C ALA A 10 -14.73 -9.98 0.04
N VAL A 11 -14.29 -11.15 -0.41
CA VAL A 11 -14.10 -12.32 0.45
C VAL A 11 -12.77 -12.13 1.17
N ILE A 12 -12.82 -11.69 2.42
CA ILE A 12 -11.63 -11.48 3.25
C ILE A 12 -11.45 -12.72 4.13
N ASN A 13 -10.36 -13.47 3.93
CA ASN A 13 -9.97 -14.53 4.85
C ASN A 13 -9.37 -13.90 6.12
N LYS A 14 -10.11 -13.96 7.23
CA LYS A 14 -9.74 -13.38 8.53
C LYS A 14 -8.65 -14.17 9.29
N LEU A 15 -7.96 -15.11 8.64
CA LEU A 15 -6.90 -15.87 9.29
C LEU A 15 -5.62 -15.01 9.27
N PRO A 16 -5.04 -14.66 10.44
CA PRO A 16 -3.92 -13.72 10.52
C PRO A 16 -2.68 -14.15 9.72
N ASP A 17 -2.49 -15.45 9.50
CA ASP A 17 -1.38 -16.00 8.72
C ASP A 17 -1.63 -16.00 7.19
N GLU A 18 -2.85 -15.73 6.73
CA GLU A 18 -3.21 -15.83 5.31
C GLU A 18 -3.19 -14.53 4.53
N VAL A 19 -3.29 -13.34 5.15
CA VAL A 19 -3.11 -12.07 4.42
C VAL A 19 -1.69 -11.98 3.84
N SER A 20 -0.70 -12.50 4.57
CA SER A 20 0.67 -12.71 4.07
C SER A 20 0.74 -13.75 2.94
N LYS A 21 -0.20 -14.70 2.87
CA LYS A 21 -0.28 -15.72 1.82
C LYS A 21 -1.11 -15.27 0.61
N THR A 22 -2.14 -14.43 0.77
CA THR A 22 -2.94 -13.90 -0.34
C THR A 22 -2.19 -12.83 -1.11
N LEU A 23 -1.56 -11.85 -0.42
CA LEU A 23 -0.59 -10.96 -1.05
C LEU A 23 0.60 -11.75 -1.62
N GLY A 24 1.08 -12.77 -0.89
CA GLY A 24 2.20 -13.62 -1.30
C GLY A 24 1.91 -14.56 -2.48
N SER A 25 0.65 -14.76 -2.88
CA SER A 25 0.28 -15.65 -3.99
C SER A 25 0.39 -15.00 -5.37
N SER A 26 0.26 -13.67 -5.46
CA SER A 26 0.34 -12.92 -6.73
C SER A 26 1.47 -11.87 -6.77
N LEU A 27 1.91 -11.37 -5.61
CA LEU A 27 2.97 -10.38 -5.48
C LEU A 27 4.16 -10.96 -4.73
N SER A 28 5.37 -10.70 -5.23
CA SER A 28 6.59 -11.04 -4.50
C SER A 28 6.74 -10.17 -3.26
N LEU A 29 7.58 -10.59 -2.30
CA LEU A 29 7.84 -9.82 -1.10
C LEU A 29 8.31 -8.37 -1.40
N ALA A 30 9.12 -8.18 -2.44
CA ALA A 30 9.57 -6.84 -2.86
C ALA A 30 8.44 -5.99 -3.44
N GLN A 31 7.50 -6.61 -4.17
CA GLN A 31 6.32 -5.96 -4.72
C GLN A 31 5.32 -5.57 -3.63
N VAL A 32 5.14 -6.42 -2.61
CA VAL A 32 4.33 -6.12 -1.43
C VAL A 32 4.90 -4.92 -0.67
N GLN A 33 6.22 -4.89 -0.43
CA GLN A 33 6.87 -3.77 0.24
C GLN A 33 6.76 -2.47 -0.57
N PHE A 34 6.91 -2.56 -1.89
CA PHE A 34 6.69 -1.42 -2.77
C PHE A 34 5.24 -0.91 -2.69
N LEU A 35 4.24 -1.78 -2.79
CA LEU A 35 2.82 -1.43 -2.63
C LEU A 35 2.59 -0.69 -1.31
N LYS A 36 3.07 -1.25 -0.20
CA LYS A 36 2.96 -0.65 1.14
C LYS A 36 3.56 0.75 1.20
N THR A 37 4.75 0.93 0.62
CA THR A 37 5.43 2.23 0.56
C THR A 37 4.64 3.25 -0.27
N VAL A 38 4.02 2.82 -1.38
CA VAL A 38 3.13 3.69 -2.17
C VAL A 38 1.89 4.07 -1.38
N LEU A 39 1.27 3.13 -0.67
CA LEU A 39 0.10 3.39 0.18
C LEU A 39 0.42 4.36 1.31
N GLU A 40 1.58 4.20 1.96
CA GLU A 40 2.09 5.14 2.98
C GLU A 40 2.30 6.54 2.39
N ALA A 41 2.93 6.65 1.21
CA ALA A 41 3.12 7.94 0.56
C ALA A 41 1.79 8.63 0.23
N ILE A 42 0.78 7.87 -0.20
CA ILE A 42 -0.58 8.38 -0.41
C ILE A 42 -1.22 8.81 0.91
N ALA A 43 -1.06 8.02 1.97
CA ALA A 43 -1.63 8.29 3.28
C ALA A 43 -1.09 9.57 3.94
N MET A 44 0.17 9.89 3.64
CA MET A 44 0.92 11.02 4.21
C MET A 44 0.84 12.30 3.37
N ASP A 45 0.12 12.26 2.24
CA ASP A 45 -0.09 13.41 1.36
C ASP A 45 -0.74 14.56 2.14
N GLN A 46 -0.01 15.66 2.28
CA GLN A 46 -0.49 16.86 2.98
C GLN A 46 -1.45 17.69 2.13
N ASP A 47 -1.46 17.45 0.81
CA ASP A 47 -2.34 18.13 -0.14
C ASP A 47 -3.62 17.30 -0.41
N ALA A 48 -3.95 16.35 0.47
CA ALA A 48 -5.10 15.46 0.32
C ALA A 48 -6.42 16.26 0.31
N GLU A 49 -7.15 16.19 -0.80
CA GLU A 49 -8.53 16.67 -0.86
C GLU A 49 -9.46 15.58 -0.28
N ASP A 50 -10.42 15.99 0.57
CA ASP A 50 -11.38 15.10 1.24
C ASP A 50 -10.76 13.95 2.07
N GLY A 51 -9.50 14.11 2.51
CA GLY A 51 -8.77 13.13 3.31
C GLY A 51 -8.34 11.86 2.54
N VAL A 52 -8.38 11.90 1.21
CA VAL A 52 -7.85 10.85 0.35
C VAL A 52 -6.70 11.42 -0.47
N GLY A 53 -5.48 11.18 -0.01
CA GLY A 53 -4.27 11.63 -0.69
C GLY A 53 -4.05 10.99 -2.06
N SER A 54 -3.02 11.45 -2.75
CA SER A 54 -2.57 10.87 -4.00
C SER A 54 -1.06 11.01 -4.22
N VAL A 55 -0.49 10.16 -5.06
CA VAL A 55 0.94 10.21 -5.40
C VAL A 55 1.14 10.16 -6.92
N GLY A 56 2.00 11.03 -7.45
CA GLY A 56 2.27 11.06 -8.89
C GLY A 56 3.03 9.82 -9.35
N ALA A 57 2.82 9.37 -10.58
CA ALA A 57 3.47 8.16 -11.09
C ALA A 57 5.01 8.21 -11.02
N VAL A 58 5.59 9.36 -11.37
CA VAL A 58 7.05 9.57 -11.28
C VAL A 58 7.50 9.50 -9.82
N GLN A 59 6.78 10.14 -8.89
CA GLN A 59 7.11 10.11 -7.47
C GLN A 59 7.02 8.68 -6.92
N ALA A 60 5.95 7.95 -7.25
CA ALA A 60 5.72 6.57 -6.83
C ALA A 60 6.87 5.64 -7.27
N SER A 61 7.30 5.72 -8.54
CA SER A 61 8.42 4.91 -9.05
C SER A 61 9.76 5.23 -8.39
N ASN A 62 9.92 6.46 -7.88
CA ASN A 62 11.14 6.90 -7.18
C ASN A 62 11.12 6.60 -5.67
N LEU A 63 10.02 6.10 -5.11
CA LEU A 63 9.96 5.73 -3.70
C LEU A 63 10.98 4.65 -3.39
N ASN A 64 11.80 4.91 -2.38
CA ASN A 64 12.76 3.94 -1.87
C ASN A 64 12.15 3.25 -0.65
N PHE A 65 12.07 1.92 -0.71
CA PHE A 65 11.72 1.12 0.44
C PHE A 65 13.01 0.48 0.96
N THR A 66 13.54 1.02 2.06
CA THR A 66 14.47 0.28 2.91
C THR A 66 13.61 -0.52 3.86
N GLN A 67 13.89 -1.82 3.96
CA GLN A 67 13.23 -2.71 4.92
C GLN A 67 13.41 -2.12 6.32
N THR A 68 12.42 -1.37 6.81
CA THR A 68 12.50 -0.69 8.09
C THR A 68 11.21 -1.01 8.85
N GLN A 69 11.43 -1.71 9.98
CA GLN A 69 10.57 -1.88 11.15
C GLN A 69 9.57 -3.06 11.21
N ALA A 70 8.90 -3.52 10.14
CA ALA A 70 7.96 -4.65 10.30
C ALA A 70 8.64 -6.03 10.50
N PHE A 71 9.92 -6.17 10.17
CA PHE A 71 10.67 -7.44 10.26
C PHE A 71 11.54 -7.58 11.52
N GLN A 72 11.63 -6.56 12.38
CA GLN A 72 12.45 -6.65 13.60
C GLN A 72 11.77 -7.44 14.74
N ALA A 73 10.47 -7.71 14.67
CA ALA A 73 9.78 -8.47 15.72
C ALA A 73 10.02 -10.00 15.66
N THR A 74 10.63 -10.53 14.60
CA THR A 74 10.85 -12.00 14.42
C THR A 74 12.30 -12.42 14.23
N GLN A 75 13.26 -11.51 14.35
CA GLN A 75 14.70 -11.84 14.35
C GLN A 75 15.41 -11.15 15.50
N ALA A 76 15.01 -11.50 16.73
CA ALA A 76 15.95 -11.48 17.83
C ALA A 76 16.78 -12.77 17.73
N GLU A 77 18.11 -12.60 17.81
CA GLU A 77 19.16 -13.64 17.82
C GLU A 77 19.74 -14.06 16.47
N GLY A 78 20.95 -13.58 16.18
CA GLY A 78 21.88 -14.22 15.25
C GLY A 78 22.26 -13.34 14.06
N GLY A 79 23.42 -12.69 14.15
CA GLY A 79 23.90 -11.74 13.17
C GLY A 79 24.02 -12.27 11.74
N SER A 80 23.74 -11.39 10.77
CA SER A 80 24.32 -11.40 9.42
C SER A 80 24.01 -10.07 8.74
N GLN A 81 25.06 -9.27 8.52
CA GLN A 81 25.05 -8.00 7.79
C GLN A 81 24.83 -8.18 6.26
N ALA A 82 24.11 -9.22 5.84
CA ALA A 82 24.08 -9.71 4.45
C ALA A 82 22.67 -9.75 3.80
N SER A 83 21.61 -9.27 4.46
CA SER A 83 20.22 -9.43 3.97
C SER A 83 19.56 -8.16 3.43
N SER A 84 20.28 -7.04 3.29
CA SER A 84 19.74 -5.77 2.78
C SER A 84 19.76 -5.62 1.25
N GLN A 85 20.32 -6.60 0.52
CA GLN A 85 20.40 -6.60 -0.95
C GLN A 85 19.24 -7.32 -1.64
N GLN A 86 18.39 -8.08 -0.92
CA GLN A 86 17.54 -9.10 -1.53
C GLN A 86 16.12 -8.65 -1.94
N LEU A 87 15.74 -7.40 -1.67
CA LEU A 87 14.41 -6.89 -1.99
C LEU A 87 14.50 -5.48 -2.59
N LYS A 88 15.11 -5.33 -3.77
CA LYS A 88 15.08 -4.06 -4.51
C LYS A 88 14.45 -4.31 -5.87
N LEU A 89 13.35 -3.59 -6.14
CA LEU A 89 12.83 -3.45 -7.48
C LEU A 89 13.61 -2.34 -8.19
N SER A 90 14.04 -2.60 -9.42
CA SER A 90 14.54 -1.58 -10.33
C SER A 90 13.45 -0.56 -10.66
N MET A 91 13.85 0.60 -11.17
CA MET A 91 12.91 1.65 -11.57
C MET A 91 11.95 1.14 -12.66
N VAL A 92 12.46 0.38 -13.63
CA VAL A 92 11.66 -0.23 -14.71
C VAL A 92 10.62 -1.21 -14.15
N GLU A 93 10.99 -2.02 -13.16
CA GLU A 93 10.05 -2.94 -12.51
C GLU A 93 8.95 -2.20 -11.73
N LYS A 94 9.30 -1.10 -11.06
CA LYS A 94 8.31 -0.26 -10.35
C LYS A 94 7.34 0.41 -11.32
N GLU A 95 7.85 0.99 -12.41
CA GLU A 95 7.03 1.61 -13.45
C GLU A 95 6.08 0.61 -14.11
N ALA A 96 6.53 -0.61 -14.36
CA ALA A 96 5.68 -1.68 -14.89
C ALA A 96 4.67 -2.24 -13.87
N LEU A 97 4.98 -2.17 -12.58
CA LEU A 97 4.13 -2.69 -11.51
C LEU A 97 2.95 -1.77 -11.18
N LEU A 98 3.13 -0.44 -11.22
CA LEU A 98 2.07 0.53 -10.93
C LEU A 98 0.77 0.30 -11.75
N PRO A 99 0.78 0.14 -13.09
CA PRO A 99 -0.44 -0.14 -13.84
C PRO A 99 -1.07 -1.48 -13.47
N ARG A 100 -0.25 -2.50 -13.18
CA ARG A 100 -0.76 -3.80 -12.71
C ARG A 100 -1.44 -3.69 -11.34
N LEU A 101 -0.91 -2.88 -10.43
CA LEU A 101 -1.54 -2.61 -9.13
C LEU A 101 -2.89 -1.90 -9.28
N VAL A 102 -3.07 -1.07 -10.31
CA VAL A 102 -4.37 -0.47 -10.63
C VAL A 102 -5.35 -1.50 -11.19
N GLU A 103 -4.90 -2.34 -12.12
CA GLU A 103 -5.71 -3.44 -12.69
C GLU A 103 -6.17 -4.42 -11.61
N GLU A 104 -5.30 -4.74 -10.66
CA GLU A 104 -5.61 -5.60 -9.50
C GLU A 104 -6.34 -4.87 -8.36
N HIS A 105 -6.71 -3.60 -8.55
CA HIS A 105 -7.45 -2.74 -7.60
C HIS A 105 -6.75 -2.45 -6.27
N TRP A 106 -5.44 -2.67 -6.18
CA TRP A 106 -4.62 -2.23 -5.06
C TRP A 106 -4.45 -0.71 -5.04
N LEU A 107 -4.32 -0.12 -6.23
CA LEU A 107 -4.32 1.33 -6.45
C LEU A 107 -5.53 1.70 -7.32
N ALA A 108 -5.86 2.98 -7.35
CA ALA A 108 -6.81 3.57 -8.28
C ALA A 108 -6.19 4.82 -8.92
N PRO A 109 -6.62 5.23 -10.13
CA PRO A 109 -6.31 6.56 -10.64
C PRO A 109 -6.92 7.62 -9.71
N SER A 110 -6.17 8.69 -9.41
CA SER A 110 -6.70 9.81 -8.64
C SER A 110 -7.82 10.52 -9.44
N PRO A 111 -9.00 10.74 -8.84
CA PRO A 111 -10.10 11.42 -9.53
C PRO A 111 -9.84 12.92 -9.73
N HIS A 112 -8.98 13.52 -8.90
CA HIS A 112 -8.71 14.97 -8.90
C HIS A 112 -7.49 15.33 -9.76
N ARG A 113 -6.55 14.40 -9.98
CA ARG A 113 -5.26 14.70 -10.62
C ARG A 113 -4.83 13.61 -11.62
N MET A 114 -4.75 13.95 -12.90
CA MET A 114 -4.27 13.01 -13.93
C MET A 114 -2.81 12.60 -13.69
N GLY A 115 -2.52 11.31 -13.87
CA GLY A 115 -1.18 10.75 -13.68
C GLY A 115 -0.81 10.49 -12.22
N TYR A 116 -1.77 10.61 -11.30
CA TYR A 116 -1.61 10.29 -9.89
C TYR A 116 -2.41 9.04 -9.52
N TYR A 117 -1.95 8.36 -8.48
CA TYR A 117 -2.57 7.18 -7.91
C TYR A 117 -3.12 7.50 -6.52
N SER A 118 -4.30 6.98 -6.22
CA SER A 118 -4.93 6.94 -4.90
C SER A 118 -5.05 5.49 -4.41
N ILE A 119 -5.54 5.31 -3.18
CA ILE A 119 -5.75 3.98 -2.62
C ILE A 119 -6.87 3.26 -3.38
N GLY A 120 -6.58 2.04 -3.82
CA GLY A 120 -7.57 1.18 -4.45
C GLY A 120 -8.48 0.50 -3.44
N VAL A 121 -9.70 0.16 -3.88
CA VAL A 121 -10.72 -0.48 -3.03
C VAL A 121 -10.22 -1.78 -2.38
N ARG A 122 -9.38 -2.55 -3.06
CA ARG A 122 -8.84 -3.80 -2.54
C ARG A 122 -7.91 -3.57 -1.36
N SER A 123 -7.12 -2.49 -1.40
CA SER A 123 -6.24 -2.10 -0.28
C SER A 123 -7.03 -1.78 0.97
N PHE A 124 -8.15 -1.05 0.87
CA PHE A 124 -9.03 -0.82 2.02
C PHE A 124 -9.63 -2.12 2.57
N LEU A 125 -10.02 -3.07 1.70
CA LEU A 125 -10.65 -4.30 2.15
C LEU A 125 -9.66 -5.30 2.77
N GLU A 126 -8.49 -5.48 2.16
CA GLU A 126 -7.52 -6.50 2.58
C GLU A 126 -6.45 -5.97 3.55
N LEU A 127 -6.16 -4.66 3.53
CA LEU A 127 -5.10 -4.05 4.33
C LEU A 127 -5.60 -3.03 5.36
N LYS A 128 -6.89 -3.04 5.71
CA LYS A 128 -7.48 -2.09 6.67
C LYS A 128 -6.68 -1.93 7.96
N ASP A 129 -6.28 -3.04 8.59
CA ASP A 129 -5.65 -3.02 9.90
C ASP A 129 -4.23 -2.45 9.79
N TYR A 130 -3.55 -2.73 8.67
CA TYR A 130 -2.27 -2.11 8.36
C TYR A 130 -2.42 -0.61 8.07
N LEU A 131 -3.39 -0.20 7.25
CA LEU A 131 -3.66 1.20 6.93
C LEU A 131 -3.98 2.03 8.19
N LEU A 132 -4.81 1.50 9.08
CA LEU A 132 -5.17 2.16 10.35
C LEU A 132 -4.04 2.15 11.38
N SER A 133 -3.04 1.26 11.22
CA SER A 133 -1.85 1.23 12.08
C SER A 133 -0.82 2.31 11.74
N LEU A 134 -0.94 2.96 10.58
CA LEU A 134 -0.05 4.04 10.16
C LEU A 134 -0.26 5.29 11.03
N GLU A 135 0.79 6.09 11.20
CA GLU A 135 0.72 7.42 11.84
C GLU A 135 0.10 8.44 10.89
N LEU A 136 -1.20 8.27 10.59
CA LEU A 136 -1.93 9.07 9.63
C LEU A 136 -2.12 10.53 10.10
N PRO A 137 -2.07 11.51 9.18
CA PRO A 137 -2.62 12.85 9.40
C PRO A 137 -4.08 12.77 9.89
N GLU A 138 -4.49 13.69 10.76
CA GLU A 138 -5.81 13.65 11.42
C GLU A 138 -6.98 13.66 10.43
N GLU A 139 -6.87 14.46 9.36
CA GLU A 139 -7.87 14.53 8.29
C GLU A 139 -7.98 13.20 7.53
N THR A 140 -6.85 12.60 7.16
CA THR A 140 -6.78 11.29 6.50
C THR A 140 -7.39 10.20 7.38
N ARG A 141 -7.03 10.16 8.68
CA ARG A 141 -7.60 9.22 9.64
C ARG A 141 -9.11 9.35 9.72
N THR A 142 -9.62 10.56 9.89
CA THR A 142 -11.05 10.85 10.03
C THR A 142 -11.82 10.49 8.76
N ALA A 143 -11.23 10.71 7.58
CA ALA A 143 -11.83 10.28 6.33
C ALA A 143 -11.92 8.76 6.24
N TRP A 144 -10.83 8.04 6.55
CA TRP A 144 -10.78 6.59 6.39
C TRP A 144 -11.64 5.82 7.39
N GLU A 145 -11.77 6.31 8.62
CA GLU A 145 -12.69 5.75 9.63
C GLU A 145 -14.17 5.79 9.20
N LYS A 146 -14.56 6.67 8.26
CA LYS A 146 -15.92 6.68 7.70
C LYS A 146 -16.15 5.54 6.69
N PHE A 147 -15.07 5.03 6.09
CA PHE A 147 -15.12 4.04 5.02
C PHE A 147 -14.79 2.61 5.51
N LEU A 148 -13.97 2.49 6.57
CA LEU A 148 -13.47 1.23 7.14
C LEU A 148 -14.29 0.74 8.34
#